data_AF-A0A8X6X6Y5-F1
#
_entry.id   AF-A0A8X6X6Y5-F1
#
_cell.length_a   1.000
_cell.length_b   1.000
_cell.length_c   1.000
_cell.angle_alpha   90.00
_cell.angle_beta   90.00
_cell.angle_gamma   90.00
#
_symmetry.space_group_name_H-M   'P 1'
#
loop_
_entity.id
_entity.type
_entity.pdbx_description
1 polymer ?
#
loop_
_entity_poly.entity_id
_entity_poly.type
_entity_poly.pdbx_seq_one_letter_code
_entity_poly.pdbx_strand_id
1 'polypeptide(L)'
;MSVIAKRILTLSQSVTNRLLLIKQRVDQAPQDSRLYRWRLYYVGLFTDYKNFGLEIKEFCQNKPKKALLTATGLATFFGAMKTNPNEHYFLDQHVRNSSALIMVADPIRNPAAEEYVVYLNRCLNQGLLRRTSCLFFSIMWVADYHKDCNIYPTQCKYLRPDFLYFYKRIIDVGVFGTWINLKLKMKDYDINPNEWKESS
;
A
#
# COMPACT_ATOMS: atom_id res chain seq x y z
N MET A 1 17.20 11.24 39.31
CA MET A 1 17.48 10.23 38.26
C MET A 1 17.51 8.85 38.89
N SER A 2 16.61 7.95 38.48
CA SER A 2 16.49 6.57 38.99
C SER A 2 17.83 5.81 38.88
N VAL A 3 18.15 4.97 39.87
CA VAL A 3 19.33 4.07 39.90
C VAL A 3 19.46 3.23 38.62
N ILE A 4 18.32 2.92 38.00
CA ILE A 4 18.21 2.18 36.75
C ILE A 4 18.82 2.97 35.59
N ALA A 5 18.58 4.29 35.51
CA ALA A 5 19.12 5.13 34.44
C ALA A 5 20.65 5.22 34.49
N LYS A 6 21.24 5.28 35.69
CA LYS A 6 22.71 5.27 35.86
C LYS A 6 23.32 3.94 35.39
N ARG A 7 22.69 2.80 35.70
CA ARG A 7 23.15 1.48 35.26
C ARG A 7 23.08 1.30 33.74
N ILE A 8 22.04 1.83 33.09
CA ILE A 8 21.92 1.77 31.62
C ILE A 8 23.00 2.63 30.94
N LEU A 9 23.32 3.80 31.51
CA LEU A 9 24.35 4.69 31.00
C LEU A 9 25.75 4.07 31.10
N THR A 10 26.09 3.47 32.25
CA THR A 10 27.37 2.77 32.44
C THR A 10 27.48 1.53 31.57
N LEU A 11 26.39 0.77 31.39
CA LEU A 11 26.35 -0.38 30.49
C LEU A 11 26.59 0.06 29.03
N SER A 12 25.91 1.11 28.57
CA SER A 12 26.10 1.67 27.23
C SER A 12 27.56 2.11 26.99
N GLN A 13 28.15 2.81 27.96
CA GLN A 13 29.56 3.23 27.91
C GLN A 13 30.53 2.04 27.91
N SER A 14 30.23 0.97 28.64
CA SER A 14 31.05 -0.26 28.61
C SER A 14 31.02 -0.95 27.25
N VAL A 15 29.85 -0.95 26.59
CA VAL A 15 29.65 -1.56 25.28
C VAL A 15 30.32 -0.74 24.18
N THR A 16 30.25 0.60 24.25
CA THR A 16 30.96 1.49 23.32
C THR A 16 32.47 1.28 23.41
N ASN A 17 33.01 1.20 24.62
CA ASN A 17 34.45 1.02 24.83
C ASN A 17 34.93 -0.36 24.34
N ARG A 18 34.15 -1.42 24.58
CA ARG A 18 34.45 -2.76 24.03
C ARG A 18 34.43 -2.78 22.50
N LEU A 19 33.48 -2.09 21.86
CA LEU A 19 33.43 -1.99 20.40
C LEU A 19 34.61 -1.22 19.81
N LEU A 20 35.03 -0.12 20.45
CA LEU A 20 36.22 0.62 20.05
C LEU A 20 37.49 -0.22 20.19
N LEU A 21 37.61 -1.00 21.27
CA LEU A 21 38.73 -1.94 21.47
C LEU A 21 38.72 -3.08 20.44
N ILE A 22 37.54 -3.58 20.05
CA ILE A 22 37.41 -4.58 19.00
C ILE A 22 37.82 -3.98 17.66
N LYS A 23 37.39 -2.76 17.34
CA LYS A 23 37.77 -2.05 16.11
C LYS A 23 39.28 -1.82 16.04
N GLN A 24 39.90 -1.32 17.10
CA GLN A 24 41.36 -1.17 17.17
C GLN A 24 42.10 -2.51 17.00
N ARG A 25 41.61 -3.60 17.59
CA ARG A 25 42.18 -4.94 17.40
C ARG A 25 41.97 -5.49 15.99
N VAL A 26 40.89 -5.11 15.32
CA VAL A 26 40.66 -5.47 13.92
C VAL A 26 41.62 -4.69 13.05
N ASP A 27 41.80 -3.39 13.26
CA ASP A 27 42.68 -2.54 12.45
C ASP A 27 44.16 -2.97 12.52
N GLN A 28 44.61 -3.55 13.65
CA GLN A 28 45.97 -4.07 13.85
C GLN A 28 46.24 -5.47 13.26
N ALA A 29 45.22 -6.17 12.76
CA ALA A 29 45.39 -7.52 12.20
C ALA A 29 45.95 -7.48 10.75
N PRO A 30 46.66 -8.54 10.30
CA PRO A 30 47.29 -8.56 8.97
C PRO A 30 46.25 -8.47 7.84
N GLN A 31 46.46 -7.50 6.94
CA GLN A 31 45.50 -7.09 5.90
C GLN A 31 45.29 -8.11 4.75
N ASP A 32 46.17 -9.10 4.62
CA ASP A 32 46.15 -10.07 3.51
C ASP A 32 45.11 -11.18 3.65
N SER A 33 44.48 -11.34 4.82
CA SER A 33 43.52 -12.43 5.04
C SER A 33 42.11 -12.07 4.59
N ARG A 34 41.43 -12.99 3.87
CA ARG A 34 39.99 -12.86 3.58
C ARG A 34 39.16 -12.69 4.86
N LEU A 35 39.55 -13.34 5.96
CA LEU A 35 38.87 -13.24 7.26
C LEU A 35 38.95 -11.84 7.86
N TYR A 36 40.08 -11.14 7.65
CA TYR A 36 40.24 -9.75 8.07
C TYR A 36 39.20 -8.85 7.40
N ARG A 37 39.03 -8.99 6.07
CA ARG A 37 38.06 -8.19 5.30
C ARG A 37 36.62 -8.43 5.75
N TRP A 38 36.24 -9.69 5.99
CA TRP A 38 34.91 -10.04 6.51
C TRP A 38 34.68 -9.47 7.92
N ARG A 39 35.69 -9.58 8.80
CA ARG A 39 35.60 -9.03 10.16
C ARG A 39 35.49 -7.50 10.16
N LEU A 40 36.29 -6.82 9.33
CA LEU A 40 36.23 -5.38 9.14
C LEU A 40 34.86 -4.94 8.62
N TYR A 41 34.31 -5.67 7.64
CA TYR A 41 32.97 -5.41 7.09
C TYR A 41 31.89 -5.46 8.18
N TYR A 42 31.84 -6.55 8.96
CA TYR A 42 30.83 -6.66 10.01
C TYR A 42 31.01 -5.64 11.13
N VAL A 43 32.25 -5.36 11.56
CA VAL A 43 32.52 -4.32 12.57
C VAL A 43 32.12 -2.93 12.05
N GLY A 44 32.37 -2.65 10.78
CA GLY A 44 31.89 -1.45 10.09
C GLY A 44 30.37 -1.38 10.11
N LEU A 45 29.71 -2.43 9.62
CA LEU A 45 28.26 -2.53 9.56
C LEU A 45 27.60 -2.32 10.93
N PHE A 46 28.10 -2.96 11.99
CA PHE A 46 27.60 -2.75 13.35
C PHE A 46 27.79 -1.33 13.85
N THR A 47 28.92 -0.70 13.50
CA THR A 47 29.21 0.68 13.88
C THR A 47 28.25 1.64 13.17
N ASP A 48 27.98 1.41 11.88
CA ASP A 48 27.11 2.24 11.05
C ASP A 48 25.65 2.18 11.53
N TYR A 49 25.10 0.99 11.80
CA TYR A 49 23.74 0.86 12.34
C TYR A 49 23.59 1.48 13.73
N LYS A 50 24.63 1.38 14.57
CA LYS A 50 24.63 2.01 15.89
C LYS A 50 24.63 3.54 15.76
N ASN A 51 25.48 4.09 14.89
CA ASN A 51 25.55 5.51 14.64
C ASN A 51 24.22 6.03 14.08
N PHE A 52 23.62 5.32 13.13
CA PHE A 52 22.28 5.62 12.61
C PHE A 52 21.22 5.67 13.73
N GLY A 53 21.26 4.74 14.69
CA GLY A 53 20.36 4.76 15.84
C GLY A 53 20.57 5.98 16.76
N LEU A 54 21.82 6.39 16.97
CA LEU A 54 22.15 7.62 17.72
C LEU A 54 21.67 8.87 16.96
N GLU A 55 21.87 8.92 15.65
CA GLU A 55 21.39 10.00 14.78
C GLU A 55 19.87 10.11 14.78
N ILE A 56 19.13 9.00 14.74
CA ILE A 56 17.67 9.00 14.88
C ILE A 56 17.27 9.61 16.23
N LYS A 57 17.94 9.21 17.31
CA LYS A 57 17.66 9.74 18.65
C LYS A 57 17.90 11.24 18.70
N GLU A 58 19.03 11.71 18.18
CA GLU A 58 19.35 13.14 18.09
C GLU A 58 18.35 13.88 17.20
N PHE A 59 17.93 13.31 16.08
CA PHE A 59 16.91 13.88 15.20
C PHE A 59 15.56 14.06 15.91
N CYS A 60 15.12 13.05 16.66
CA CYS A 60 13.90 13.10 17.47
C CYS A 60 13.98 14.19 18.56
N GLN A 61 15.14 14.36 19.19
CA GLN A 61 15.36 15.39 20.22
C GLN A 61 15.42 16.80 19.64
N ASN A 62 16.17 16.97 18.56
CA ASN A 62 16.42 18.28 17.95
C ASN A 62 15.20 18.80 17.16
N LYS A 63 14.43 17.90 16.52
CA LYS A 63 13.33 18.28 15.61
C LYS A 63 12.10 17.37 15.81
N PRO A 64 11.43 17.40 16.98
CA PRO A 64 10.34 16.48 17.31
C PRO A 64 9.16 16.56 16.34
N LYS A 65 8.81 17.77 15.85
CA LYS A 65 7.71 17.94 14.88
C LYS A 65 8.00 17.24 13.55
N LYS A 66 9.24 17.33 13.04
CA LYS A 66 9.63 16.68 11.79
C LYS A 66 9.73 15.17 11.96
N ALA A 67 10.29 14.72 13.09
CA ALA A 67 10.35 13.30 13.43
C ALA A 67 8.97 12.66 13.55
N LEU A 68 8.01 13.37 14.16
CA LEU A 68 6.64 12.90 14.23
C LEU A 68 6.03 12.76 12.84
N LEU A 69 6.16 13.78 11.99
CA LEU A 69 5.62 13.76 10.61
C LEU A 69 6.22 12.61 9.77
N THR A 70 7.53 12.38 9.86
CA THR A 70 8.17 11.29 9.12
C THR A 70 7.77 9.93 9.65
N ALA A 71 7.68 9.77 10.98
CA ALA A 71 7.27 8.51 11.61
C ALA A 71 5.80 8.17 11.29
N THR A 72 4.89 9.14 11.38
CA THR A 72 3.48 8.91 11.03
C THR A 72 3.31 8.66 9.53
N GLY A 73 4.05 9.37 8.67
CA GLY A 73 4.08 9.09 7.23
C GLY A 73 4.53 7.67 6.91
N LEU A 74 5.62 7.19 7.54
CA LEU A 74 6.11 5.82 7.36
C LEU A 74 5.11 4.79 7.90
N ALA A 75 4.53 5.04 9.06
CA ALA A 75 3.56 4.14 9.69
C ALA A 75 2.26 4.02 8.86
N THR A 76 1.74 5.15 8.35
CA THR A 76 0.55 5.16 7.48
C THR A 76 0.84 4.47 6.16
N PHE A 77 2.02 4.67 5.57
CA PHE A 77 2.45 3.97 4.37
C PHE A 77 2.51 2.45 4.58
N PHE A 78 3.15 2.00 5.65
CA PHE A 78 3.22 0.58 5.99
C PHE A 78 1.84 -0.01 6.31
N GLY A 79 0.99 0.77 7.00
CA GLY A 79 -0.40 0.43 7.24
C GLY A 79 -1.20 0.24 5.95
N ALA A 80 -1.04 1.15 4.98
CA ALA A 80 -1.67 1.07 3.66
C ALA A 80 -1.20 -0.15 2.87
N MET A 81 0.11 -0.46 2.90
CA MET A 81 0.65 -1.69 2.29
C MET A 81 0.02 -2.96 2.88
N LYS A 82 -0.10 -3.03 4.22
CA LYS A 82 -0.67 -4.19 4.91
C LYS A 82 -2.19 -4.33 4.68
N THR A 83 -2.88 -3.21 4.55
CA THR A 83 -4.34 -3.15 4.34
C THR A 83 -4.74 -3.09 2.87
N ASN A 84 -3.81 -3.28 1.94
CA ASN A 84 -4.09 -3.20 0.51
C ASN A 84 -5.14 -4.26 0.10
N PRO A 85 -6.31 -3.86 -0.45
CA PRO A 85 -7.39 -4.80 -0.75
C PRO A 85 -7.04 -5.74 -1.91
N ASN A 86 -7.42 -7.01 -1.75
CA ASN A 86 -7.29 -8.04 -2.77
C ASN A 86 -8.50 -8.07 -3.71
N GLU A 87 -8.39 -8.82 -4.80
CA GLU A 87 -9.49 -9.02 -5.77
C GLU A 87 -10.72 -9.67 -5.12
N HIS A 88 -10.52 -10.67 -4.26
CA HIS A 88 -11.62 -11.28 -3.51
C HIS A 88 -12.40 -10.28 -2.65
N TYR A 89 -11.71 -9.28 -2.07
CA TYR A 89 -12.37 -8.24 -1.28
C TYR A 89 -13.25 -7.34 -2.16
N PHE A 90 -12.81 -7.06 -3.39
CA PHE A 90 -13.63 -6.35 -4.38
C PHE A 90 -14.90 -7.13 -4.72
N LEU A 91 -14.75 -8.41 -5.04
CA LEU A 91 -15.86 -9.28 -5.41
C LEU A 91 -16.88 -9.43 -4.28
N ASP A 92 -16.41 -9.64 -3.05
CA ASP A 92 -17.27 -9.71 -1.86
C ASP A 92 -18.03 -8.39 -1.64
N GLN A 93 -17.34 -7.25 -1.73
CA GLN A 93 -18.01 -5.95 -1.62
C GLN A 93 -19.03 -5.72 -2.74
N HIS A 94 -18.71 -6.12 -3.98
CA HIS A 94 -19.61 -6.02 -5.12
C HIS A 94 -20.86 -6.89 -4.97
N VAL A 95 -20.71 -8.12 -4.49
CA VAL A 95 -21.84 -9.03 -4.21
C VAL A 95 -22.74 -8.44 -3.12
N ARG A 96 -22.16 -7.94 -2.01
CA ARG A 96 -22.93 -7.28 -0.95
C ARG A 96 -23.71 -6.07 -1.46
N ASN A 97 -23.07 -5.25 -2.28
CA ASN A 97 -23.70 -4.09 -2.90
C ASN A 97 -24.83 -4.48 -3.86
N SER A 98 -24.62 -5.53 -4.66
CA SER A 98 -25.64 -6.07 -5.56
C SER A 98 -26.84 -6.60 -4.76
N SER A 99 -26.60 -7.32 -3.67
CA SER A 99 -27.66 -7.79 -2.78
C SER A 99 -28.42 -6.63 -2.12
N ALA A 100 -27.71 -5.61 -1.63
CA ALA A 100 -28.35 -4.42 -1.06
C ALA A 100 -29.23 -3.69 -2.08
N LEU A 101 -28.74 -3.55 -3.31
CA LEU A 101 -29.49 -2.91 -4.40
C LEU A 101 -30.76 -3.68 -4.77
N ILE A 102 -30.70 -5.01 -4.82
CA ILE A 102 -31.86 -5.89 -5.12
C ILE A 102 -32.96 -5.78 -4.05
N MET A 103 -32.59 -5.51 -2.80
CA MET A 103 -33.57 -5.34 -1.71
C MET A 103 -34.37 -4.03 -1.82
N VAL A 104 -33.90 -3.06 -2.60
CA VAL A 104 -34.57 -1.78 -2.83
C VAL A 104 -35.49 -1.90 -4.03
N ALA A 105 -36.74 -1.46 -3.91
CA ALA A 105 -37.70 -1.50 -5.02
C ALA A 105 -37.27 -0.57 -6.17
N ASP A 106 -37.55 -0.98 -7.40
CA ASP A 106 -37.15 -0.26 -8.61
C ASP A 106 -37.55 1.24 -8.65
N PRO A 107 -38.75 1.70 -8.21
CA PRO A 107 -39.11 3.12 -8.32
C PRO A 107 -38.30 4.05 -7.40
N ILE A 108 -37.74 3.53 -6.30
CA ILE A 108 -36.98 4.32 -5.31
C ILE A 108 -35.47 4.14 -5.45
N ARG A 109 -35.01 3.26 -6.34
CA ARG A 109 -33.59 2.97 -6.56
C ARG A 109 -32.89 4.10 -7.32
N ASN A 110 -31.64 4.37 -6.97
CA ASN A 110 -30.80 5.30 -7.71
C ASN A 110 -30.34 4.69 -9.06
N PRO A 111 -30.72 5.27 -10.22
CA PRO A 111 -30.37 4.69 -11.53
C PRO A 111 -28.86 4.71 -11.79
N ALA A 112 -28.11 5.66 -11.23
CA ALA A 112 -26.65 5.73 -11.43
C ALA A 112 -25.90 4.63 -10.67
N ALA A 113 -26.39 4.24 -9.49
CA ALA A 113 -25.84 3.12 -8.73
C ALA A 113 -26.18 1.79 -9.41
N GLU A 114 -27.41 1.67 -9.91
CA GLU A 114 -27.87 0.51 -10.65
C GLU A 114 -27.09 0.28 -11.94
N GLU A 115 -26.97 1.30 -12.79
CA GLU A 115 -26.21 1.21 -14.03
C GLU A 115 -24.77 0.77 -13.77
N TYR A 116 -24.15 1.29 -12.71
CA TYR A 116 -22.79 0.92 -12.32
C TYR A 116 -22.68 -0.55 -11.88
N VAL A 117 -23.61 -1.05 -11.05
CA VAL A 117 -23.63 -2.46 -10.62
C VAL A 117 -23.89 -3.39 -11.81
N VAL A 118 -24.83 -3.04 -12.69
CA VAL A 118 -25.13 -3.81 -13.92
C VAL A 118 -23.92 -3.84 -14.84
N TYR A 119 -23.25 -2.71 -15.04
CA TYR A 119 -22.02 -2.62 -15.81
C TYR A 119 -20.91 -3.50 -15.24
N LEU A 120 -20.70 -3.47 -13.91
CA LEU A 120 -19.74 -4.32 -13.23
C LEU A 120 -20.07 -5.81 -13.40
N ASN A 121 -21.34 -6.21 -13.25
CA ASN A 121 -21.79 -7.58 -13.49
C ASN A 121 -21.48 -8.04 -14.93
N ARG A 122 -21.70 -7.16 -15.92
CA ARG A 122 -21.33 -7.45 -17.31
C ARG A 122 -19.83 -7.67 -17.46
N CYS A 123 -19.00 -6.80 -16.88
CA CYS A 123 -17.53 -6.94 -16.92
C CYS A 123 -17.04 -8.21 -16.23
N LEU A 124 -17.67 -8.58 -15.11
CA LEU A 124 -17.37 -9.81 -14.36
C LEU A 124 -17.73 -11.07 -15.16
N ASN A 125 -18.94 -11.10 -15.71
CA ASN A 125 -19.41 -12.25 -16.50
C ASN A 125 -18.57 -12.46 -17.78
N GLN A 126 -18.04 -11.37 -18.36
CA GLN A 126 -17.12 -11.42 -19.49
C GLN A 126 -15.66 -11.67 -19.07
N GLY A 127 -15.38 -11.71 -17.76
CA GLY A 127 -14.05 -11.88 -17.17
C GLY A 127 -13.04 -10.81 -17.61
N LEU A 128 -13.50 -9.57 -17.81
CA LEU A 128 -12.69 -8.44 -18.26
C LEU A 128 -11.99 -7.69 -17.11
N LEU A 129 -12.44 -7.86 -15.88
CA LEU A 129 -11.85 -7.19 -14.72
C LEU A 129 -10.45 -7.72 -14.41
N ARG A 130 -9.54 -6.79 -14.14
CA ARG A 130 -8.15 -7.09 -13.76
C ARG A 130 -7.73 -6.20 -12.61
N ARG A 131 -7.05 -6.81 -11.65
CA ARG A 131 -6.41 -6.10 -10.54
C ARG A 131 -4.94 -5.92 -10.79
N THR A 132 -4.45 -4.70 -10.63
CA THR A 132 -3.02 -4.39 -10.54
C THR A 132 -2.72 -3.92 -9.13
N SER A 133 -1.95 -4.72 -8.40
CA SER A 133 -1.46 -4.36 -7.07
C SER A 133 -0.32 -3.37 -7.20
N CYS A 134 -0.50 -2.15 -6.73
CA CYS A 134 0.60 -1.27 -6.39
C CYS A 134 1.02 -1.55 -4.94
N LEU A 135 2.14 -0.99 -4.49
CA LEU A 135 2.71 -1.30 -3.18
C LEU A 135 1.74 -0.94 -2.03
N PHE A 136 1.16 0.27 -2.06
CA PHE A 136 0.30 0.82 -1.01
C PHE A 136 -1.17 0.99 -1.41
N PHE A 137 -1.52 0.68 -2.65
CA PHE A 137 -2.89 0.74 -3.18
C PHE A 137 -3.09 -0.32 -4.26
N SER A 138 -4.32 -0.60 -4.63
CA SER A 138 -4.66 -1.47 -5.75
C SER A 138 -5.52 -0.72 -6.75
N ILE A 139 -5.37 -1.03 -8.03
CA ILE A 139 -6.20 -0.49 -9.10
C ILE A 139 -6.99 -1.64 -9.71
N MET A 140 -8.29 -1.42 -9.92
CA MET A 140 -9.16 -2.28 -10.71
C MET A 140 -9.44 -1.62 -12.06
N TRP A 141 -9.24 -2.35 -13.15
CA TRP A 141 -9.42 -1.83 -14.51
C TRP A 141 -10.05 -2.87 -15.44
N VAL A 142 -10.63 -2.41 -16.55
CA VAL A 142 -11.26 -3.26 -17.58
C VAL A 142 -10.29 -3.54 -18.73
N ALA A 143 -10.07 -4.81 -19.01
CA ALA A 143 -9.41 -5.27 -20.22
C ALA A 143 -10.39 -5.36 -21.41
N ASP A 144 -9.89 -5.28 -22.64
CA ASP A 144 -10.73 -5.42 -23.83
C ASP A 144 -11.20 -6.87 -24.06
N TYR A 145 -10.42 -7.84 -23.56
CA TYR A 145 -10.62 -9.26 -23.80
C TYR A 145 -10.40 -10.12 -22.56
N HIS A 146 -10.98 -11.32 -22.57
CA HIS A 146 -10.75 -12.33 -21.55
C HIS A 146 -9.27 -12.77 -21.52
N LYS A 147 -8.78 -13.21 -20.35
CA LYS A 147 -7.37 -13.58 -20.14
C LYS A 147 -6.94 -14.73 -21.04
N ASP A 148 -7.86 -15.66 -21.26
CA ASP A 148 -7.64 -16.87 -22.06
C ASP A 148 -8.02 -16.69 -23.53
N CYS A 149 -8.35 -15.46 -23.95
CA CYS A 149 -8.73 -15.16 -25.34
C CYS A 149 -7.47 -15.01 -26.22
N ASN A 150 -7.25 -15.98 -27.11
CA ASN A 150 -6.07 -16.01 -27.98
C ASN A 150 -6.38 -15.61 -29.43
N ILE A 151 -7.06 -14.48 -29.61
CA ILE A 151 -7.37 -13.89 -30.91
C ILE A 151 -6.22 -12.99 -31.39
N TYR A 152 -6.11 -12.79 -32.70
CA TYR A 152 -5.05 -11.93 -33.26
C TYR A 152 -4.93 -10.54 -32.60
N PRO A 153 -6.03 -9.81 -32.29
CA PRO A 153 -5.95 -8.52 -31.58
C PRO A 153 -5.27 -8.56 -30.20
N THR A 154 -5.34 -9.67 -29.47
CA THR A 154 -4.70 -9.78 -28.14
C THR A 154 -3.20 -10.02 -28.25
N GLN A 155 -2.77 -10.69 -29.32
CA GLN A 155 -1.36 -10.98 -29.58
C GLN A 155 -0.60 -9.79 -30.17
N CYS A 156 -1.27 -9.00 -31.04
CA CYS A 156 -0.63 -7.91 -31.75
C CYS A 156 -0.20 -6.76 -30.81
N LYS A 157 1.10 -6.43 -30.81
CA LYS A 157 1.66 -5.36 -29.97
C LYS A 157 1.11 -3.98 -30.32
N TYR A 158 0.79 -3.73 -31.58
CA TYR A 158 0.33 -2.43 -32.09
C TYR A 158 -1.13 -2.13 -31.77
N LEU A 159 -1.94 -3.16 -31.43
CA LEU A 159 -3.34 -2.99 -31.02
C LEU A 159 -3.48 -2.83 -29.51
N ARG A 160 -2.37 -2.86 -28.75
CA ARG A 160 -2.42 -2.65 -27.31
C ARG A 160 -2.79 -1.21 -26.99
N PRO A 161 -3.60 -0.98 -25.95
CA PRO A 161 -3.97 0.37 -25.56
C PRO A 161 -2.73 1.19 -25.20
N ASP A 162 -2.71 2.44 -25.66
CA ASP A 162 -1.66 3.37 -25.27
C ASP A 162 -1.72 3.63 -23.76
N PHE A 163 -0.54 3.70 -23.14
CA PHE A 163 -0.40 4.02 -21.72
C PHE A 163 -1.08 5.35 -21.34
N LEU A 164 -1.14 6.31 -22.27
CA LEU A 164 -1.77 7.62 -22.06
C LEU A 164 -3.29 7.53 -21.87
N TYR A 165 -3.98 6.53 -22.46
CA TYR A 165 -5.43 6.38 -22.32
C TYR A 165 -5.84 5.37 -21.25
N PHE A 166 -4.87 4.72 -20.60
CA PHE A 166 -5.12 3.69 -19.58
C PHE A 166 -5.98 4.20 -18.42
N TYR A 167 -5.82 5.47 -18.02
CA TYR A 167 -6.58 6.06 -16.92
C TYR A 167 -8.11 6.02 -17.14
N LYS A 168 -8.57 6.02 -18.40
CA LYS A 168 -10.01 5.94 -18.73
C LYS A 168 -10.61 4.56 -18.46
N ARG A 169 -9.77 3.53 -18.34
CA ARG A 169 -10.17 2.14 -18.13
C ARG A 169 -10.16 1.73 -16.65
N ILE A 170 -9.67 2.62 -15.79
CA ILE A 170 -9.67 2.42 -14.34
C ILE A 170 -11.11 2.54 -13.85
N ILE A 171 -11.59 1.49 -13.19
CA ILE A 171 -12.92 1.48 -12.57
C ILE A 171 -12.82 1.94 -11.13
N ASP A 172 -11.83 1.42 -10.40
CA ASP A 172 -11.75 1.67 -8.96
C ASP A 172 -10.31 1.66 -8.44
N VAL A 173 -10.12 2.35 -7.33
CA VAL A 173 -8.88 2.43 -6.58
C VAL A 173 -9.15 1.94 -5.16
N GLY A 174 -8.45 0.88 -4.79
CA GLY A 174 -8.50 0.26 -3.49
C GLY A 174 -7.40 0.81 -2.58
N VAL A 175 -7.78 1.38 -1.44
CA VAL A 175 -6.86 1.90 -0.41
C VAL A 175 -7.44 1.60 0.97
N PHE A 176 -6.57 1.30 1.94
CA PHE A 176 -6.94 1.04 3.34
C PHE A 176 -8.06 0.00 3.50
N GLY A 177 -8.00 -1.08 2.72
CA GLY A 177 -8.94 -2.18 2.78
C GLY A 177 -10.34 -1.85 2.26
N THR A 178 -10.50 -0.77 1.48
CA THR A 178 -11.79 -0.39 0.89
C THR A 178 -11.63 0.02 -0.57
N TRP A 179 -12.65 -0.24 -1.37
CA TRP A 179 -12.74 0.22 -2.76
C TRP A 179 -13.54 1.53 -2.80
N ILE A 180 -12.88 2.61 -3.23
CA ILE A 180 -13.36 3.97 -3.04
C ILE A 180 -14.54 4.27 -3.96
N ASN A 181 -14.41 4.00 -5.25
CA ASN A 181 -15.45 4.32 -6.23
C ASN A 181 -16.70 3.47 -6.00
N LEU A 182 -16.52 2.16 -5.74
CA LEU A 182 -17.61 1.26 -5.40
C LEU A 182 -18.38 1.72 -4.15
N LYS A 183 -17.69 2.24 -3.12
CA LYS A 183 -18.31 2.82 -1.93
C LYS A 183 -19.04 4.12 -2.22
N LEU A 184 -18.45 5.00 -3.04
CA LEU A 184 -19.06 6.29 -3.41
C LEU A 184 -20.33 6.11 -4.24
N LYS A 185 -20.30 5.21 -5.23
CA LYS A 185 -21.44 4.91 -6.10
C LYS A 185 -22.61 4.27 -5.35
N MET A 186 -22.34 3.58 -4.26
CA MET A 186 -23.35 2.92 -3.42
C MET A 186 -23.76 3.74 -2.19
N LYS A 187 -23.32 4.99 -2.04
CA LYS A 187 -23.62 5.79 -0.83
C LYS A 187 -25.11 6.10 -0.70
N ASP A 188 -25.73 6.56 -1.78
CA ASP A 188 -27.14 7.00 -1.84
C ASP A 188 -27.90 6.15 -2.87
N TYR A 189 -27.80 4.82 -2.74
CA TYR A 189 -28.36 3.85 -3.71
C TYR A 189 -29.88 3.69 -3.59
N ASP A 190 -30.44 4.10 -2.46
CA ASP A 190 -31.85 4.04 -2.06
C ASP A 190 -32.61 5.37 -2.27
N ILE A 191 -31.97 6.35 -2.90
CA ILE A 191 -32.57 7.64 -3.23
C ILE A 191 -32.66 7.78 -4.74
N ASN A 192 -33.88 7.83 -5.28
CA ASN A 192 -34.10 8.13 -6.69
C ASN A 192 -34.21 9.65 -6.92
N PRO A 193 -33.22 10.30 -7.59
CA PRO A 193 -33.29 11.73 -7.85
C PRO A 193 -34.38 12.12 -8.85
N ASN A 194 -34.96 11.18 -9.59
CA ASN A 194 -36.00 11.46 -10.58
C ASN A 194 -37.39 11.63 -9.94
N GLU A 195 -37.63 11.04 -8.77
CA GLU A 195 -38.91 11.16 -8.03
C GLU A 195 -39.24 12.63 -7.71
N TRP A 196 -38.21 13.43 -7.45
CA TRP A 196 -38.35 14.82 -7.00
C TRP A 196 -38.34 15.85 -8.14
N LYS A 197 -38.17 15.42 -9.39
CA LYS A 197 -38.11 16.32 -10.56
C LYS A 197 -39.48 16.75 -11.07
N GLU A 198 -40.53 15.97 -10.78
CA GLU A 198 -41.90 16.26 -11.25
C GLU A 198 -42.68 17.17 -10.29
N SER A 199 -42.17 17.41 -9.09
CA SER A 199 -42.82 18.20 -8.03
C SER A 199 -42.28 19.64 -7.88
N SER A 200 -41.43 20.10 -8.80
CA SER A 200 -40.86 21.46 -8.87
C SER A 200 -41.39 22.22 -10.08
#